data_AF-A0A965FH29-F1
#
_entry.id   AF-A0A965FH29-F1
#
_cell.length_a   1.000
_cell.length_b   1.000
_cell.length_c   1.000
_cell.angle_alpha   90.00
_cell.angle_beta   90.00
_cell.angle_gamma   90.00
#
_symmetry.space_group_name_H-M   'P 1'
#
loop_
_entity.id
_entity.type
_entity.pdbx_description
1 polymer ?
#
loop_
_entity_poly.entity_id
_entity_poly.type
_entity_poly.pdbx_seq_one_letter_code
_entity_poly.pdbx_strand_id
1 'polypeptide(L)' 'MSVTREEILVLGLTAGVVGSLVGGLLLYAGLALVVAGSHAGWLLALPAAPLGGVFGYVLARRLAARLKP' A
#
# COMPACT_ATOMS: atom_id res chain seq x y z
N MET A 1 -15.57 -21.60 -5.37
CA MET A 1 -16.05 -20.21 -5.45
C MET A 1 -15.38 -19.59 -6.65
N SER A 2 -16.13 -19.21 -7.67
CA SER A 2 -15.61 -18.48 -8.83
C SER A 2 -15.34 -17.03 -8.45
N VAL A 3 -14.15 -16.52 -8.74
CA VAL A 3 -13.84 -15.10 -8.57
C VAL A 3 -14.54 -14.28 -9.67
N THR A 4 -15.22 -13.20 -9.30
CA THR A 4 -15.95 -12.33 -10.24
C THR A 4 -15.10 -11.15 -10.70
N ARG A 5 -15.48 -10.55 -11.85
CA ARG A 5 -14.81 -9.33 -12.36
C ARG A 5 -14.93 -8.16 -11.39
N GLU A 6 -16.06 -8.07 -10.70
CA GLU A 6 -16.31 -7.06 -9.68
C GLU A 6 -15.30 -7.16 -8.54
N GLU A 7 -15.01 -8.36 -8.04
CA GLU A 7 -14.01 -8.57 -6.99
C GLU A 7 -12.60 -8.11 -7.41
N ILE A 8 -12.24 -8.28 -8.69
CA ILE A 8 -10.96 -7.80 -9.23
C ILE A 8 -10.92 -6.26 -9.26
N LEU A 9 -12.01 -5.61 -9.66
CA LEU A 9 -12.11 -4.15 -9.68
C LEU A 9 -12.07 -3.57 -8.25
N VAL A 10 -12.80 -4.17 -7.32
CA VAL A 10 -12.80 -3.78 -5.90
C VAL A 10 -11.41 -3.99 -5.29
N LEU A 11 -10.72 -5.08 -5.63
CA LEU A 11 -9.35 -5.31 -5.21
C LEU A 11 -8.42 -4.17 -5.67
N GLY A 12 -8.47 -3.81 -6.96
CA GLY A 12 -7.64 -2.74 -7.53
C GLY A 12 -7.92 -1.38 -6.88
N LEU A 13 -9.20 -1.02 -6.73
CA LEU A 13 -9.62 0.23 -6.10
C LEU A 13 -9.17 0.28 -4.63
N THR A 14 -9.41 -0.79 -3.88
CA THR A 14 -9.05 -0.87 -2.45
C THR A 14 -7.53 -0.83 -2.27
N ALA A 15 -6.78 -1.59 -3.07
CA ALA A 15 -5.33 -1.60 -3.03
C ALA A 15 -4.75 -0.22 -3.37
N GLY A 16 -5.29 0.45 -4.39
CA GLY A 16 -4.85 1.80 -4.79
C GLY A 16 -5.13 2.86 -3.73
N VAL A 17 -6.33 2.87 -3.15
CA VAL A 17 -6.71 3.84 -2.11
C VAL A 17 -5.92 3.60 -0.82
N VAL A 18 -5.85 2.35 -0.35
CA VAL A 18 -5.09 2.02 0.86
C VAL A 18 -3.60 2.28 0.67
N GLY A 19 -3.03 1.89 -0.47
CA GLY A 19 -1.62 2.11 -0.77
C GLY A 19 -1.25 3.59 -0.87
N SER A 20 -2.10 4.40 -1.51
CA SER A 20 -1.88 5.85 -1.63
C SER A 20 -2.05 6.60 -0.30
N LEU A 21 -3.03 6.23 0.53
CA LEU A 21 -3.20 6.80 1.86
C LEU A 21 -2.04 6.43 2.78
N VAL A 22 -1.69 5.14 2.87
CA VAL A 22 -0.62 4.68 3.77
C VAL A 22 0.74 5.21 3.31
N GLY A 23 1.07 5.03 2.02
CA GLY A 23 2.35 5.48 1.47
C GLY A 23 2.45 7.01 1.44
N GLY A 24 1.39 7.71 1.06
CA GLY A 24 1.37 9.17 1.02
C GLY A 24 1.55 9.81 2.40
N LEU A 25 0.85 9.30 3.42
CA LEU A 25 0.97 9.82 4.79
C LEU A 25 2.34 9.50 5.42
N LEU A 26 2.88 8.30 5.18
CA LEU A 26 4.23 7.93 5.63
C LEU A 26 5.30 8.79 4.98
N LEU A 27 5.20 9.00 3.67
CA LEU A 27 6.13 9.84 2.91
C LEU A 27 6.06 11.29 3.40
N TYR A 28 4.85 11.82 3.56
CA TYR A 28 4.63 13.17 4.08
C TYR A 28 5.24 13.33 5.48
N ALA A 29 4.90 12.44 6.42
CA ALA A 29 5.42 12.50 7.79
C ALA A 29 6.95 12.37 7.84
N GLY A 30 7.52 11.44 7.06
CA GLY A 30 8.96 11.25 6.97
C GLY A 30 9.68 12.47 6.40
N LEU A 31 9.18 13.03 5.29
CA LEU A 31 9.74 14.23 4.68
C LEU A 31 9.60 15.45 5.59
N ALA A 32 8.48 15.60 6.30
CA ALA A 32 8.30 16.68 7.26
C ALA A 32 9.37 16.65 8.36
N LEU A 33 9.71 15.46 8.87
CA LEU A 33 10.79 15.28 9.85
C LEU A 33 12.17 15.57 9.26
N VAL A 34 12.44 15.13 8.03
CA VAL A 34 13.71 15.42 7.33
C VAL A 34 13.89 16.91 7.11
N VAL A 35 12.84 17.61 6.66
CA VAL A 35 12.84 19.07 6.46
C VAL A 35 13.00 19.81 7.79
N ALA A 36 12.45 19.28 8.89
CA ALA A 36 12.66 19.79 10.24
C ALA A 36 14.06 19.48 10.83
N GLY A 37 14.97 18.88 10.05
CA GLY A 37 16.35 18.58 10.45
C GLY A 37 16.55 17.24 11.15
N SER A 38 15.49 16.45 11.36
CA SER A 38 15.59 15.11 11.93
C SER A 38 15.88 14.08 10.84
N HIS A 39 17.13 13.60 10.77
CA HIS A 39 17.52 12.54 9.83
C HIS A 39 16.82 11.20 10.08
N ALA A 40 16.22 11.01 11.26
CA ALA A 40 15.37 9.86 11.54
C ALA A 40 14.13 9.82 10.62
N GLY A 41 13.71 10.95 10.03
CA GLY A 41 12.61 11.00 9.07
C GLY A 41 12.81 10.13 7.83
N TRP A 42 14.06 9.83 7.44
CA TRP A 42 14.36 8.92 6.34
C TRP A 42 13.87 7.49 6.59
N LEU A 43 13.80 7.06 7.85
CA LEU A 43 13.24 5.75 8.22
C LEU A 43 11.75 5.64 7.90
N LEU A 44 11.02 6.75 7.81
CA LEU A 44 9.62 6.77 7.40
C LEU A 44 9.45 7.06 5.91
N ALA A 45 10.25 7.98 5.36
CA ALA A 45 10.14 8.40 3.96
C ALA A 45 10.55 7.31 2.95
N LEU A 46 11.68 6.62 3.19
CA LEU A 46 12.20 5.61 2.26
C LEU A 46 11.27 4.39 2.11
N PRO A 47 10.77 3.78 3.20
CA PRO A 47 9.90 2.62 3.07
C PRO A 47 8.44 2.98 2.77
N ALA A 48 8.08 4.26 2.67
CA ALA A 48 6.71 4.68 2.41
C ALA A 48 6.10 4.01 1.16
N ALA A 49 6.85 3.98 0.05
CA ALA A 49 6.43 3.35 -1.19
C ALA A 49 6.25 1.81 -1.08
N PRO A 50 7.25 1.03 -0.60
CA PRO A 50 7.05 -0.41 -0.45
C PRO A 50 5.98 -0.76 0.58
N LEU A 51 5.88 -0.03 1.71
CA LEU A 51 4.84 -0.25 2.71
C LEU A 51 3.43 -0.02 2.15
N GLY A 52 3.24 1.02 1.32
CA GLY A 52 1.98 1.22 0.60
C GLY A 52 1.65 0.07 -0.35
N GLY A 53 2.64 -0.45 -1.07
CA GLY A 53 2.48 -1.59 -1.99
C GLY A 53 2.21 -2.92 -1.30
N VAL A 54 2.73 -3.15 -0.10
CA VAL A 54 2.55 -4.40 0.68
C VAL A 54 1.07 -4.68 0.94
N PHE A 55 0.27 -3.65 1.22
CA PHE A 55 -1.17 -3.84 1.44
C PHE A 55 -1.88 -4.36 0.20
N GLY A 56 -1.59 -3.77 -0.96
CA GLY A 56 -2.11 -4.25 -2.24
C GLY A 56 -1.70 -5.68 -2.55
N TYR A 57 -0.43 -6.03 -2.28
CA TYR A 57 0.08 -7.39 -2.44
C TYR A 57 -0.63 -8.41 -1.54
N VAL A 58 -0.85 -8.08 -0.26
CA VAL A 58 -1.56 -8.97 0.68
C VAL A 58 -3.00 -9.20 0.24
N LEU A 59 -3.71 -8.15 -0.17
CA LEU A 59 -5.08 -8.24 -0.69
C LEU A 59 -5.12 -9.10 -1.96
N ALA A 60 -4.19 -8.88 -2.90
CA ALA A 60 -4.10 -9.65 -4.12
C ALA A 60 -3.78 -11.12 -3.86
N ARG A 61 -2.89 -11.41 -2.91
CA ARG A 61 -2.54 -12.79 -2.51
C ARG A 61 -3.74 -13.53 -1.93
N ARG A 62 -4.61 -12.84 -1.19
CA ARG A 62 -5.86 -13.42 -0.67
C ARG A 62 -6.86 -13.73 -1.78
N LEU A 63 -6.97 -12.87 -2.80
CA LEU A 63 -7.84 -13.15 -3.95
C LEU A 63 -7.27 -14.30 -4.80
N ALA A 64 -5.95 -14.32 -5.03
CA ALA A 64 -5.26 -15.39 -5.73
C ALA A 64 -5.45 -16.77 -5.07
N ALA A 65 -5.46 -16.83 -3.74
CA ALA A 65 -5.75 -18.09 -3.02
C ALA A 65 -7.17 -18.61 -3.26
N ARG A 66 -8.12 -17.75 -3.66
CA ARG A 66 -9.50 -18.12 -4.02
C ARG A 66 -9.63 -18.51 -5.49
N LEU A 67 -8.74 -18.00 -6.34
CA LEU A 67 -8.50 -18.45 -7.71
C LEU A 67 -7.77 -19.81 -7.66
N LYS A 68 -8.49 -20.87 -7.30
CA LYS A 68 -7.97 -22.23 -7.45
C LYS A 68 -7.76 -22.49 -8.97
N PRO A 69 -6.60 -23.01 -9.42
CA PRO A 69 -6.45 -23.44 -10.82
C PRO A 69 -7.43 -24.56 -11.16
#